data_AF-A0A6G5RHL6-F1
#
_entry.id   AF-A0A6G5RHL6-F1
#
_cell.length_a   1.000
_cell.length_b   1.000
_cell.length_c   1.000
_cell.angle_alpha   90.00
_cell.angle_beta   90.00
_cell.angle_gamma   90.00
#
_symmetry.space_group_name_H-M   'P 1'
#
loop_
_entity.id
_entity.type
_entity.pdbx_description
1 polymer ?
#
loop_
_entity_poly.entity_id
_entity_poly.type
_entity_poly.pdbx_seq_one_letter_code
_entity_poly.pdbx_strand_id
1 'polypeptide(L)' 'MGVAAVITRAAPPETAILHATVHPADGSVPAVGIFLESAAPELAESAARVAWWTAVGAEPHLGEWTLLSASVSLAPGTSW' A
#
# COMPACT_ATOMS: atom_id res chain seq x y z
N MET A 1 13.61 9.42 6.58
CA MET A 1 12.39 8.67 6.96
C MET A 1 12.34 7.41 6.10
N GLY A 2 11.92 6.26 6.63
CA GLY A 2 11.76 5.05 5.81
C GLY A 2 10.55 5.16 4.89
N VAL A 3 10.63 4.64 3.66
CA VAL A 3 9.54 4.72 2.65
C VAL A 3 8.21 4.17 3.16
N ALA A 4 8.24 3.10 3.95
CA ALA A 4 7.05 2.58 4.63
C ALA A 4 6.29 3.65 5.44
N ALA A 5 7.02 4.49 6.20
CA ALA A 5 6.43 5.54 7.01
C ALA A 5 5.85 6.69 6.17
N VAL A 6 6.45 6.97 5.00
CA VAL A 6 5.91 7.95 4.04
C VAL A 6 4.56 7.46 3.52
N ILE A 7 4.49 6.21 3.08
CA ILE A 7 3.27 5.62 2.52
C ILE A 7 2.15 5.61 3.56
N THR A 8 2.43 5.13 4.77
CA THR A 8 1.44 5.10 5.86
C THR A 8 0.98 6.50 6.26
N ARG A 9 1.83 7.53 6.16
CA ARG A 9 1.46 8.91 6.51
C ARG A 9 0.71 9.63 5.38
N ALA A 10 1.06 9.34 4.13
CA ALA A 10 0.43 9.96 2.96
C ALA A 10 -0.95 9.37 2.67
N ALA A 11 -1.21 8.15 3.14
CA ALA A 11 -2.49 7.47 3.06
C ALA A 11 -3.66 8.37 3.54
N PRO A 12 -4.70 8.58 2.72
CA PRO A 12 -5.93 9.19 3.19
C PRO A 12 -6.55 8.37 4.33
N PRO A 13 -7.20 9.00 5.33
CA PRO A 13 -7.79 8.30 6.46
C PRO A 13 -8.78 7.20 6.03
N GLU A 14 -9.48 7.40 4.92
CA GLU A 14 -10.43 6.41 4.37
C GLU A 14 -9.79 5.12 3.85
N THR A 15 -8.47 5.09 3.64
CA THR A 15 -7.78 3.90 3.10
C THR A 15 -7.48 2.83 4.15
N ALA A 16 -7.70 3.15 5.44
CA ALA A 16 -7.51 2.23 6.57
C ALA A 16 -6.16 1.45 6.54
N ILE A 17 -5.08 2.12 6.11
CA ILE A 17 -3.75 1.50 6.09
C ILE A 17 -3.29 1.26 7.53
N LEU A 18 -2.95 0.00 7.80
CA LEU A 18 -2.38 -0.43 9.07
C LEU A 18 -0.86 -0.24 9.07
N HIS A 19 -0.19 -0.69 8.01
CA HIS A 19 1.24 -0.47 7.80
C HIS A 19 1.66 -0.73 6.35
N ALA A 20 2.86 -0.28 5.99
CA ALA A 20 3.53 -0.63 4.75
C ALA A 20 4.86 -1.35 5.04
N THR A 21 5.26 -2.26 4.17
CA THR A 21 6.56 -2.93 4.19
C THR A 21 7.32 -2.63 2.91
N VAL A 22 8.64 -2.56 3.00
CA VAL A 22 9.52 -2.46 1.84
C VAL A 22 10.43 -3.67 1.87
N HIS A 23 10.29 -4.51 0.85
CA HIS A 23 11.09 -5.70 0.66
C HIS A 23 12.25 -5.35 -0.29
N PRO A 24 13.50 -5.58 0.11
CA PRO A 24 14.59 -5.56 -0.86
C PRO A 24 14.31 -6.65 -1.90
N ALA A 25 14.26 -6.26 -3.17
CA ALA A 25 14.17 -7.22 -4.27
C ALA A 25 15.58 -7.56 -4.72
N ASP A 26 15.81 -8.79 -5.19
CA ASP A 26 17.08 -9.21 -5.82
C ASP A 26 17.38 -8.50 -7.16
N GLY A 27 16.63 -7.43 -7.50
CA GLY A 27 16.70 -6.62 -8.72
C GLY A 27 16.68 -5.10 -8.44
N SER A 28 16.53 -4.29 -9.50
CA SER A 28 16.80 -2.83 -9.48
C SER A 28 15.78 -1.96 -8.73
N VAL A 29 14.62 -2.49 -8.32
CA VAL A 29 13.60 -1.72 -7.59
C VAL A 29 12.99 -2.53 -6.45
N PRO A 30 12.87 -1.97 -5.24
CA PRO A 30 12.30 -2.66 -4.09
C PRO A 30 10.80 -2.89 -4.26
N ALA A 31 10.30 -4.00 -3.68
CA ALA A 31 8.88 -4.29 -3.66
C ALA A 31 8.23 -3.65 -2.42
N VAL A 32 7.05 -3.07 -2.58
CA VAL A 32 6.29 -2.46 -1.49
C VAL A 32 5.04 -3.28 -1.21
N GLY A 33 4.86 -3.70 0.04
CA GLY A 33 3.63 -4.28 0.55
C GLY A 33 2.81 -3.22 1.29
N ILE A 34 1.51 -3.14 1.00
CA ILE A 34 0.58 -2.27 1.73
C ILE A 34 -0.45 -3.15 2.42
N PHE A 35 -0.56 -3.02 3.73
CA PHE A 35 -1.53 -3.74 4.56
C PHE A 35 -2.59 -2.77 5.04
N LEU A 36 -3.85 -3.09 4.74
CA LEU A 36 -5.02 -2.28 5.08
C LEU A 36 -6.20 -3.16 5.45
N GLU A 37 -7.15 -2.58 6.18
CA GLU A 37 -8.45 -3.23 6.46
C GLU A 37 -9.47 -2.85 5.39
N SER A 38 -10.23 -3.82 4.90
CA SER A 38 -11.30 -3.57 3.93
C SER A 38 -12.36 -4.65 4.02
N ALA A 39 -13.61 -4.26 3.71
CA ALA A 39 -14.74 -5.18 3.61
C ALA A 39 -14.76 -5.98 2.30
N ALA A 40 -14.02 -5.57 1.27
CA ALA A 40 -13.97 -6.24 -0.03
C ALA A 40 -12.57 -6.15 -0.69
N PRO A 41 -12.13 -7.19 -1.43
CA PRO A 41 -10.86 -7.17 -2.16
C PRO A 41 -10.72 -6.02 -3.16
N GLU A 42 -11.77 -5.67 -3.87
CA GLU A 42 -11.75 -4.62 -4.90
C GLU A 42 -11.61 -3.22 -4.27
N LEU A 43 -12.29 -3.01 -3.14
CA LEU A 43 -12.16 -1.78 -2.34
C LEU A 43 -10.75 -1.65 -1.78
N ALA A 44 -10.16 -2.77 -1.36
CA ALA A 44 -8.80 -2.79 -0.84
C ALA A 44 -7.76 -2.49 -1.92
N GLU A 45 -7.89 -3.07 -3.11
CA GLU A 45 -6.99 -2.75 -4.22
C GLU A 45 -7.09 -1.27 -4.61
N SER A 46 -8.30 -0.74 -4.69
CA SER A 46 -8.53 0.68 -4.97
C SER A 46 -7.89 1.57 -3.91
N ALA A 47 -8.10 1.28 -2.61
CA ALA A 47 -7.51 2.01 -1.50
C ALA A 47 -5.97 1.96 -1.51
N ALA A 48 -5.39 0.79 -1.78
CA ALA A 48 -3.94 0.63 -1.89
C ALA A 48 -3.36 1.46 -3.05
N ARG A 49 -4.02 1.47 -4.21
CA ARG A 49 -3.62 2.31 -5.36
C ARG A 49 -3.71 3.80 -5.03
N VAL A 50 -4.80 4.24 -4.39
CA VAL A 50 -4.97 5.63 -3.96
C VAL A 50 -3.82 6.04 -3.03
N ALA A 51 -3.58 5.26 -1.97
CA ALA A 51 -2.52 5.55 -1.03
C ALA A 51 -1.12 5.59 -1.68
N TRP A 52 -0.85 4.68 -2.62
CA TRP A 52 0.40 4.68 -3.39
C TRP A 52 0.57 5.98 -4.19
N TRP A 53 -0.44 6.37 -4.98
CA TRP A 53 -0.34 7.58 -5.79
C TRP A 53 -0.32 8.86 -4.95
N THR A 54 -0.97 8.89 -3.79
CA THR A 54 -0.83 9.98 -2.84
C THR A 54 0.60 10.06 -2.28
N ALA A 55 1.22 8.91 -1.97
CA ALA A 55 2.61 8.86 -1.54
C ALA A 55 3.58 9.32 -2.64
N VAL A 56 3.35 8.92 -3.91
CA VAL A 56 4.13 9.43 -5.05
C VAL A 56 3.95 10.93 -5.23
N GLY A 57 2.74 11.46 -5.02
CA GLY A 57 2.50 12.90 -5.05
C GLY A 57 3.25 13.68 -3.96
N ALA A 58 3.44 13.07 -2.79
CA ALA A 58 4.22 13.65 -1.69
C ALA A 58 5.74 13.46 -1.85
N GLU A 59 6.16 12.33 -2.43
CA GLU A 59 7.55 11.92 -2.62
C GLU A 59 7.75 11.38 -4.05
N PRO A 60 8.04 12.26 -5.04
CA PRO A 60 8.06 11.90 -6.46
C PRO A 60 9.05 10.78 -6.83
N HIS A 61 10.12 10.60 -6.06
CA HIS A 61 11.12 9.53 -6.28
C HIS A 61 10.51 8.13 -6.13
N LEU A 62 9.38 7.98 -5.44
CA LEU A 62 8.64 6.72 -5.36
C LEU A 62 8.01 6.35 -6.70
N GLY A 63 7.78 7.31 -7.59
CA GLY A 63 7.22 7.06 -8.93
C GLY A 63 8.15 6.26 -9.84
N GLU A 64 9.43 6.11 -9.48
CA GLU A 64 10.38 5.22 -10.16
C GLU A 64 10.14 3.75 -9.81
N TRP A 65 9.35 3.46 -8.77
CA TRP A 65 9.04 2.11 -8.32
C TRP A 65 7.70 1.66 -8.89
N THR A 66 7.67 0.49 -9.51
CA THR A 66 6.42 -0.05 -10.06
C THR A 66 5.64 -0.75 -8.96
N LEU A 67 4.40 -0.31 -8.70
CA LEU A 67 3.44 -1.06 -7.90
C LEU A 67 3.01 -2.32 -8.67
N LEU A 68 3.55 -3.48 -8.31
CA LEU A 68 3.30 -4.74 -9.03
C LEU A 68 1.98 -5.39 -8.62
N SER A 69 1.63 -5.35 -7.34
CA SER A 69 0.40 -5.96 -6.83
C SER A 69 0.04 -5.39 -5.47
N ALA A 70 -1.25 -5.39 -5.15
CA ALA A 70 -1.75 -5.23 -3.79
C ALA A 70 -2.39 -6.56 -3.38
N SER A 71 -2.04 -7.07 -2.19
CA SER A 71 -2.60 -8.31 -1.66
C SER A 71 -3.33 -8.03 -0.36
N VAL A 72 -4.46 -8.70 -0.18
CA VAL A 72 -5.38 -8.46 0.92
C VAL A 72 -5.56 -9.77 1.66
N SER A 73 -5.20 -9.78 2.94
CA SER A 73 -5.57 -10.88 3.82
C SER A 73 -6.94 -10.56 4.40
N LEU A 74 -7.97 -11.24 3.90
CA LEU A 74 -9.27 -11.23 4.55
C LEU A 74 -9.11 -12.01 5.86
N ALA A 75 -9.32 -11.34 7.00
CA ALA A 75 -9.43 -12.05 8.26
C ALA A 75 -10.63 -13.02 8.16
N PRO A 76 -10.50 -14.29 8.57
CA PRO A 76 -11.64 -15.19 8.61
C PRO A 76 -12.61 -14.71 9.69
N GLY A 77 -13.65 -13.96 9.29
CA GLY A 77 -14.52 -13.31 10.27
C GLY A 77 -15.76 -12.56 9.77
N THR A 78 -16.10 -12.60 8.47
CA THR A 78 -17.37 -12.03 8.00
C THR A 78 -18.11 -13.05 7.15
N SER A 79 -18.96 -13.82 7.82
CA SER A 79 -20.08 -14.55 7.22
C SER A 79 -20.96 -13.57 6.43
N TRP A 80 -21.30 -13.98 5.21
CA TRP A 80 -22.15 -13.30 4.23
C TRP A 80 -23.57 -13.11 4.75
#